data_AF-A0A7V9NPR8-F1
#
_entry.id   AF-A0A7V9NPR8-F1
#
_cell.length_a   1.000
_cell.length_b   1.000
_cell.length_c   1.000
_cell.angle_alpha   90.00
_cell.angle_beta   90.00
_cell.angle_gamma   90.00
#
_symmetry.space_group_name_H-M   'P 1'
#
loop_
_entity.id
_entity.type
_entity.pdbx_description
1 polymer ?
#
loop_
_entity_poly.entity_id
_entity_poly.type
_entity_poly.pdbx_seq_one_letter_code
_entity_poly.pdbx_strand_id
1 'polypeptide(L)' 'MQTNIETIYQQHIKPLAHDEQLKLLSKIAGELANGRGETKPDKKRSIMELHGLGAEIWEEIDAQEYVNELRNEWEHRP' A
#
# COMPACT_ATOMS: atom_id res chain seq x y z
N MET A 1 -15.49 6.05 -23.53
CA MET A 1 -16.87 5.55 -23.44
C MET A 1 -17.13 5.20 -21.98
N GLN A 2 -18.10 5.85 -21.34
CA GLN A 2 -18.47 5.52 -19.95
C GLN A 2 -19.42 4.33 -20.01
N THR A 3 -18.92 3.13 -19.75
CA THR A 3 -19.74 1.91 -19.76
C THR A 3 -20.54 1.85 -18.46
N ASN A 4 -21.86 1.92 -18.55
CA ASN A 4 -22.76 1.82 -17.40
C ASN A 4 -22.85 0.35 -16.93
N ILE A 5 -22.78 0.11 -15.63
CA ILE A 5 -22.88 -1.24 -15.01
C ILE A 5 -24.16 -1.95 -15.48
N GLU A 6 -25.27 -1.21 -15.62
CA GLU A 6 -26.54 -1.76 -16.10
C GLU A 6 -26.42 -2.28 -17.54
N THR A 7 -25.70 -1.55 -18.40
CA THR A 7 -25.45 -1.97 -19.79
C THR A 7 -24.64 -3.26 -19.82
N ILE A 8 -23.61 -3.39 -18.97
CA ILE A 8 -22.78 -4.59 -18.88
C ILE A 8 -23.61 -5.78 -18.40
N TYR A 9 -24.44 -5.58 -17.38
CA TYR A 9 -25.30 -6.63 -16.86
C TYR A 9 -26.27 -7.15 -17.92
N GLN A 10 -26.98 -6.25 -18.61
CA GLN A 10 -27.97 -6.64 -19.63
C GLN A 10 -27.33 -7.29 -20.86
N GLN A 11 -26.18 -6.78 -21.33
CA GLN A 11 -25.58 -7.25 -22.58
C GLN A 11 -24.69 -8.49 -22.40
N HIS A 12 -24.03 -8.64 -21.25
CA HIS A 12 -22.97 -9.63 -21.08
C HIS A 12 -23.20 -10.62 -19.94
N ILE A 13 -23.99 -10.28 -18.92
CA ILE A 13 -24.19 -11.19 -17.77
C ILE A 13 -25.52 -11.93 -17.89
N LYS A 14 -26.61 -11.23 -18.21
CA LYS A 14 -27.95 -11.81 -18.33
C LYS A 14 -28.09 -12.92 -19.38
N PRO A 15 -27.43 -12.87 -20.55
CA PRO A 15 -27.54 -13.94 -21.55
C PRO A 15 -26.76 -15.21 -21.22
N LEU A 16 -25.85 -15.17 -20.24
CA LEU A 16 -25.05 -16.34 -19.85
C LEU A 16 -25.91 -17.42 -19.20
N ALA A 17 -25.51 -18.67 -19.37
CA ALA A 17 -26.13 -19.78 -18.65
C ALA A 17 -25.87 -19.66 -17.14
N HIS A 18 -26.73 -20.26 -16.33
CA HIS A 18 -26.71 -20.08 -14.87
C HIS A 18 -25.38 -20.53 -14.23
N ASP A 19 -24.80 -21.62 -14.73
CA ASP A 19 -23.49 -22.13 -14.34
C ASP A 19 -22.34 -21.17 -14.71
N GLU A 20 -22.42 -20.53 -15.88
CA GLU A 20 -21.45 -19.52 -16.31
C GLU A 20 -21.53 -18.25 -15.46
N GLN A 21 -22.74 -17.82 -15.07
CA GLN A 21 -22.94 -16.70 -14.14
C GLN A 21 -22.31 -17.00 -12.78
N LEU A 22 -22.51 -18.21 -12.24
CA LEU A 22 -21.91 -18.65 -10.98
C LEU A 22 -20.38 -18.71 -11.07
N LYS A 23 -19.85 -19.21 -12.19
CA LYS A 23 -18.40 -19.25 -12.45
C LYS A 23 -17.80 -17.85 -12.54
N LEU A 24 -18.47 -16.92 -13.22
CA LEU A 24 -18.07 -15.52 -13.31
C LEU A 24 -18.09 -14.86 -11.92
N LEU A 25 -19.17 -15.07 -11.15
CA LEU A 25 -19.29 -14.55 -9.79
C LEU A 25 -18.15 -15.08 -8.90
N SER A 26 -17.84 -16.37 -8.96
CA SER A 26 -16.72 -16.98 -8.21
C SER A 26 -15.37 -16.35 -8.59
N LYS A 27 -15.15 -16.12 -9.90
CA LYS A 27 -13.92 -15.47 -10.38
C LYS A 27 -13.81 -14.03 -9.87
N ILE A 28 -14.87 -13.23 -9.99
CA ILE A 28 -14.92 -11.85 -9.49
C ILE A 28 -14.75 -11.82 -7.97
N ALA A 29 -15.41 -12.72 -7.23
CA ALA A 29 -15.27 -12.82 -5.79
C ALA A 29 -13.83 -13.17 -5.38
N GLY A 30 -13.18 -14.09 -6.09
CA GLY A 30 -11.77 -14.41 -5.89
C GLY A 30 -10.86 -13.23 -6.21
N GLU A 31 -11.09 -12.53 -7.32
CA GLU A 31 -10.35 -11.33 -7.70
C GLU A 31 -10.56 -10.19 -6.71
N LEU A 32 -11.74 -10.01 -6.14
CA LEU A 32 -12.01 -8.98 -5.11
C LEU A 32 -11.44 -9.37 -3.74
N ALA A 33 -11.44 -10.66 -3.41
CA ALA A 33 -10.81 -11.16 -2.19
C ALA A 33 -9.28 -11.01 -2.24
N ASN A 34 -8.69 -11.25 -3.41
CA ASN A 34 -7.25 -11.09 -3.66
C ASN A 34 -6.85 -9.65 -4.02
N GLY A 35 -7.80 -8.87 -4.55
CA GLY A 35 -7.65 -7.52 -5.08
C GLY A 35 -7.93 -6.42 -4.06
N ARG A 36 -8.10 -6.77 -2.78
CA ARG A 36 -7.80 -5.84 -1.68
C ARG A 36 -6.28 -5.63 -1.60
N GLY A 37 -5.78 -4.89 -2.59
CA GLY A 37 -4.54 -4.17 -2.51
C GLY A 37 -3.30 -4.92 -2.99
N GLU A 38 -2.73 -4.37 -4.05
CA GLU A 38 -1.28 -4.14 -4.13
C GLU A 38 -0.77 -3.21 -3.01
N THR A 39 -1.60 -2.83 -2.03
CA THR A 39 -1.09 -2.63 -0.68
C THR A 39 -0.74 -4.01 -0.17
N LYS A 40 0.57 -4.34 -0.20
CA LYS A 40 1.16 -5.40 0.63
C LYS A 40 0.30 -5.54 1.89
N PRO A 41 -0.04 -6.77 2.36
CA PRO A 41 -0.71 -6.91 3.65
C PRO A 41 -0.02 -5.95 4.60
N ASP A 42 -0.76 -5.32 5.52
CA ASP A 42 -0.19 -4.68 6.70
C ASP A 42 0.66 -5.75 7.42
N LYS A 43 1.82 -6.09 6.84
CA LYS A 43 3.00 -6.56 7.49
C LYS A 43 3.19 -5.41 8.43
N LYS A 44 2.78 -5.63 9.68
CA LYS A 44 3.19 -4.85 10.81
C LYS A 44 4.69 -4.71 10.64
N ARG A 45 5.11 -3.60 10.00
CA ARG A 45 6.51 -3.40 9.68
C ARG A 45 7.17 -3.21 11.01
N SER A 46 8.15 -4.05 11.30
CA SER A 46 8.91 -3.84 12.51
C SER A 46 9.79 -2.63 12.29
N ILE A 47 9.84 -1.72 13.26
CA ILE A 47 10.83 -0.64 13.24
C ILE A 47 12.26 -1.20 13.15
N MET A 48 12.46 -2.45 13.59
CA MET A 48 13.73 -3.17 13.48
C MET A 48 14.16 -3.45 12.04
N GLU A 49 13.27 -3.33 11.05
CA GLU A 49 13.63 -3.40 9.62
C GLU A 49 14.59 -2.25 9.22
N LEU A 50 14.64 -1.16 10.00
CA LEU A 50 15.53 -0.03 9.77
C LEU A 50 16.85 -0.10 10.54
N HIS A 51 17.01 -1.10 11.42
CA HIS A 51 18.20 -1.22 12.26
C HIS A 51 19.46 -1.41 11.40
N GLY A 52 20.45 -0.54 11.61
CA GLY A 52 21.75 -0.60 10.92
C GLY A 52 21.79 0.02 9.53
N LEU A 53 20.65 0.36 8.90
CA LEU A 53 20.63 0.96 7.56
C LEU A 53 21.34 2.32 7.47
N GLY A 54 21.52 3.02 8.59
CA GLY A 54 22.23 4.29 8.66
C GLY A 54 23.70 4.17 9.05
N ALA A 55 24.19 3.02 9.49
CA ALA A 55 25.50 2.93 10.16
C ALA A 55 26.65 3.49 9.28
N GLU A 56 26.67 3.14 7.99
CA GLU A 56 27.69 3.59 7.03
C GLU A 56 27.54 5.08 6.67
N ILE A 57 26.32 5.64 6.74
CA ILE A 57 26.06 7.06 6.42
C ILE A 57 26.53 7.97 7.56
N TRP A 58 26.47 7.46 8.80
CA TRP A 58 26.79 8.22 10.02
C TRP A 58 28.21 7.96 10.53
N GLU A 59 29.02 7.14 9.85
CA GLU A 59 30.34 6.72 10.33
C GLU A 59 31.32 7.90 10.55
N GLU A 60 31.25 8.92 9.71
CA GLU A 60 32.10 10.12 9.80
C GLU A 60 31.41 11.31 10.50
N ILE A 61 30.18 11.13 10.99
CA ILE A 61 29.40 12.18 11.64
C ILE A 61 29.46 11.97 13.16
N ASP A 62 29.96 12.96 13.89
CA ASP A 62 29.80 12.98 15.34
C ASP A 62 28.32 13.18 15.70
N ALA A 63 27.67 12.09 16.13
CA ALA A 63 26.26 12.11 16.47
C ALA A 63 25.95 13.07 17.64
N GLN A 64 26.87 13.26 18.57
CA GLN A 64 26.64 14.15 19.71
C GLN A 64 26.72 15.61 19.28
N GLU A 65 27.68 15.95 18.41
CA GLU A 65 27.80 17.31 17.88
C GLU A 65 26.61 17.67 17.00
N TYR A 66 26.18 16.76 16.12
CA TYR A 66 24.98 16.95 15.29
C TYR A 66 23.73 17.24 16.14
N VAL A 67 23.55 16.53 17.27
CA VAL A 67 22.43 16.78 18.20
C VAL A 67 22.56 18.13 18.90
N ASN A 68 23.78 18.56 19.23
CA ASN A 68 24.01 19.87 19.85
C ASN A 68 23.64 21.01 18.88
N GLU A 69 24.06 20.91 17.62
CA GLU A 69 23.70 21.87 16.57
C GLU A 69 22.19 21.99 16.40
N LEU A 70 21.48 20.86 16.30
CA LEU A 70 20.01 20.85 16.22
C LEU A 70 19.36 21.50 17.45
N ARG A 71 19.85 21.25 18.66
CA ARG A 71 19.28 21.90 19.87
C ARG A 71 19.48 23.40 19.84
N ASN A 72 20.68 23.86 19.46
CA ASN A 72 20.98 25.26 19.33
C ASN A 72 20.05 25.93 18.30
N GLU A 73 19.80 25.28 17.15
CA GLU A 73 18.84 25.79 16.14
C GLU A 73 17.42 25.97 16.69
N TRP A 74 16.97 25.06 17.56
CA TRP A 74 15.63 25.11 18.15
C TRP A 74 15.50 26.15 19.27
N GLU A 75 16.55 26.36 20.06
CA GLU A 75 16.59 27.39 21.11
C GLU A 75 16.60 28.82 20.55
N HIS A 76 17.13 29.00 19.34
CA HIS A 76 17.20 30.31 18.67
C HIS A 76 16.05 30.54 17.67
N ARG A 77 15.03 29.68 17.68
CA ARG A 77 13.84 29.85 16.86
C ARG A 77 12.90 30.89 17.51
N PRO A 78 12.40 31.90 16.78
CA PRO A 78 11.52 32.92 17.33
C PRO A 78 10.15 32.38 17.76
#